data_AF-B4FCK4-F1
#
_entry.id   AF-B4FCK4-F1
#
_cell.length_a   1.000
_cell.length_b   1.000
_cell.length_c   1.000
_cell.angle_alpha   90.00
_cell.angle_beta   90.00
_cell.angle_gamma   90.00
#
_symmetry.space_group_name_H-M   'P 1'
#
loop_
_entity.id
_entity.type
_entity.pdbx_description
1 polymer ?
#
loop_
_entity_poly.entity_id
_entity_poly.type
_entity_poly.pdbx_seq_one_letter_code
_entity_poly.pdbx_strand_id
1 'polypeptide(L)'
;MNRYGLLGEGQNKLDYVLALTVENFLQRRLQTIVFKNGMAKSIHHARVLIRQRHIRVGRQLVNIPSFMVRVDSEKHIDFSLTSPLGGGEPGRVKRKNQKKASGGGGDDEEEE
;
A
#
# COMPACT_ATOMS: atom_id res chain seq x y z
N MET A 1 -13.51 -16.34 -11.28
CA MET A 1 -13.60 -15.58 -10.00
C MET A 1 -12.64 -16.12 -8.94
N ASN A 2 -12.31 -17.41 -8.99
CA ASN A 2 -11.39 -18.10 -8.06
C ASN A 2 -9.99 -17.46 -8.00
N ARG A 3 -9.44 -16.98 -9.14
CA ARG A 3 -8.13 -16.27 -9.18
C ARG A 3 -8.04 -15.03 -8.29
N TYR A 4 -9.17 -14.35 -8.07
CA TYR A 4 -9.25 -13.18 -7.21
C TYR A 4 -9.78 -13.52 -5.82
N GLY A 5 -10.03 -14.80 -5.51
CA GLY A 5 -10.55 -15.24 -4.22
C GLY A 5 -11.98 -14.77 -3.95
N LEU A 6 -12.76 -14.48 -5.01
CA LEU A 6 -14.17 -14.07 -4.87
C LEU A 6 -15.12 -15.26 -4.66
N LEU A 7 -14.70 -16.46 -5.05
CA LEU A 7 -15.41 -17.72 -4.85
C LEU A 7 -14.43 -18.72 -4.23
N GLY A 8 -14.94 -19.61 -3.37
CA GLY A 8 -14.16 -20.73 -2.84
C GLY A 8 -13.86 -21.78 -3.92
N GLU A 9 -12.83 -22.61 -3.71
CA GLU A 9 -12.36 -23.59 -4.70
C GLU A 9 -13.41 -24.63 -5.10
N GLY A 10 -14.37 -24.93 -4.22
CA GLY A 10 -15.51 -25.83 -4.47
C GLY A 10 -16.77 -25.14 -5.03
N GLN A 11 -16.79 -23.82 -5.16
CA GLN A 11 -17.97 -23.03 -5.54
C GLN A 11 -17.99 -22.71 -7.04
N ASN A 12 -17.97 -23.75 -7.88
CA ASN A 12 -17.89 -23.58 -9.34
C ASN A 12 -19.27 -23.56 -10.05
N LYS A 13 -20.37 -23.65 -9.30
CA LYS A 13 -21.73 -23.52 -9.85
C LYS A 13 -22.10 -22.05 -10.06
N LEU A 14 -22.94 -21.77 -11.06
CA LEU A 14 -23.38 -20.42 -11.41
C LEU A 14 -24.15 -19.73 -10.26
N ASP A 15 -24.89 -20.50 -9.46
CA ASP A 15 -25.68 -19.98 -8.34
C ASP A 15 -24.82 -19.19 -7.34
N TYR A 16 -23.57 -19.60 -7.12
CA TYR A 16 -22.63 -18.88 -6.25
C TYR A 16 -22.17 -17.54 -6.83
N VAL A 17 -22.13 -17.41 -8.15
CA VAL A 17 -21.83 -16.14 -8.83
C VAL A 17 -22.97 -15.16 -8.63
N LEU A 18 -24.21 -15.63 -8.73
CA LEU A 18 -25.41 -14.81 -8.55
C LEU A 18 -25.60 -14.38 -7.09
N ALA A 19 -25.13 -15.18 -6.15
CA ALA A 19 -25.15 -14.87 -4.72
C ALA A 19 -24.03 -13.92 -4.25
N LEU A 20 -23.18 -13.41 -5.15
CA LEU A 20 -22.10 -12.49 -4.77
C LEU A 20 -22.63 -11.15 -4.28
N THR A 21 -22.11 -10.69 -3.14
CA THR A 21 -22.40 -9.37 -2.59
C THR A 21 -21.30 -8.37 -2.95
N VAL A 22 -21.60 -7.07 -2.83
CA VAL A 22 -20.62 -5.99 -3.04
C VAL A 22 -19.44 -6.10 -2.07
N GLU A 23 -19.68 -6.60 -0.86
CA GLU A 23 -18.67 -6.79 0.17
C GLU A 23 -17.56 -7.74 -0.28
N ASN A 24 -17.89 -8.80 -1.04
CA ASN A 24 -16.89 -9.74 -1.57
C ASN A 24 -15.85 -9.01 -2.45
N PHE A 25 -16.29 -8.05 -3.25
CA PHE A 25 -15.40 -7.23 -4.08
C PHE A 25 -14.62 -6.22 -3.25
N LEU A 26 -15.27 -5.57 -2.29
CA LEU A 26 -14.61 -4.59 -1.43
C LEU A 26 -13.49 -5.22 -0.60
N GLN A 27 -13.67 -6.46 -0.14
CA GLN A 27 -12.65 -7.17 0.64
C GLN A 27 -11.38 -7.50 -0.15
N ARG A 28 -11.48 -7.65 -1.48
CA ARG A 28 -10.35 -8.01 -2.37
C ARG A 28 -9.54 -6.81 -2.88
N ARG A 29 -9.86 -5.60 -2.43
CA ARG A 29 -9.10 -4.39 -2.77
C ARG A 29 -7.77 -4.37 -2.03
N LEU A 30 -6.74 -3.80 -2.66
CA LEU A 30 -5.44 -3.59 -2.03
C LEU A 30 -5.57 -2.79 -0.73
N GLN A 31 -6.47 -1.80 -0.69
CA GLN A 31 -6.73 -1.00 0.50
C GLN A 31 -7.16 -1.85 1.72
N THR A 32 -8.11 -2.76 1.53
CA THR A 32 -8.64 -3.61 2.61
C THR A 32 -7.66 -4.72 2.96
N ILE A 33 -6.98 -5.29 1.97
CA ILE A 33 -5.98 -6.34 2.20
C ILE A 33 -4.78 -5.79 2.97
N VAL A 34 -4.28 -4.59 2.64
CA VAL A 34 -3.17 -3.96 3.37
C VAL A 34 -3.55 -3.71 4.85
N PHE A 35 -4.80 -3.35 5.12
CA PHE A 35 -5.31 -3.21 6.48
C PHE A 35 -5.45 -4.57 7.20
N LYS A 36 -6.05 -5.58 6.54
CA LYS A 36 -6.21 -6.93 7.10
C LYS A 36 -4.87 -7.61 7.37
N ASN A 37 -3.85 -7.37 6.55
CA ASN A 37 -2.49 -7.88 6.73
C ASN A 37 -1.71 -7.15 7.84
N GLY A 38 -2.29 -6.17 8.52
CA GLY A 38 -1.68 -5.47 9.66
C GLY A 38 -0.60 -4.45 9.31
N MET A 39 -0.30 -4.21 8.02
CA MET A 39 0.67 -3.20 7.58
C MET A 39 0.22 -1.76 7.86
N ALA A 40 -1.10 -1.54 7.99
CA ALA A 40 -1.67 -0.23 8.28
C ALA A 40 -2.59 -0.29 9.48
N LYS A 41 -2.53 0.74 10.33
CA LYS A 41 -3.39 0.89 11.53
C LYS A 41 -4.88 1.12 11.20
N SER A 42 -5.21 1.60 10.01
CA SER A 42 -6.58 1.95 9.60
C SER A 42 -6.72 1.86 8.07
N ILE A 43 -7.95 1.69 7.60
CA ILE A 43 -8.32 1.70 6.17
C ILE A 43 -7.92 3.01 5.50
N HIS A 44 -8.00 4.15 6.20
CA HIS A 44 -7.56 5.44 5.67
C HIS A 44 -6.03 5.54 5.60
N HIS A 45 -5.34 4.99 6.59
CA HIS A 45 -3.88 4.92 6.61
C HIS A 45 -3.37 4.05 5.45
N ALA A 46 -3.98 2.88 5.20
CA ALA A 46 -3.65 2.04 4.05
C ALA A 46 -3.77 2.80 2.72
N ARG A 47 -4.83 3.60 2.55
CA ARG A 47 -5.04 4.42 1.34
C ARG A 47 -3.92 5.45 1.14
N VAL A 48 -3.49 6.10 2.21
CA VAL A 48 -2.39 7.07 2.18
C VAL A 48 -1.08 6.39 1.81
N LEU A 49 -0.75 5.25 2.43
CA LEU A 49 0.46 4.49 2.13
C LEU A 49 0.53 4.06 0.67
N ILE A 50 -0.58 3.57 0.12
CA ILE A 50 -0.68 3.16 -1.29
C ILE A 50 -0.47 4.38 -2.20
N ARG A 51 -1.21 5.49 -1.99
CA ARG A 51 -1.10 6.69 -2.83
C ARG A 51 0.29 7.33 -2.77
N GLN A 52 0.94 7.30 -1.61
CA GLN A 52 2.29 7.82 -1.41
C GLN A 52 3.39 6.89 -1.91
N ARG A 53 3.02 5.78 -2.59
CA ARG A 53 3.96 4.85 -3.22
C ARG A 53 4.81 4.07 -2.21
N HIS A 54 4.25 3.73 -1.05
CA HIS A 54 4.95 2.93 -0.05
C HIS A 54 4.74 1.42 -0.19
N ILE A 55 3.70 0.98 -0.89
CA ILE A 55 3.34 -0.43 -1.03
C ILE A 55 3.68 -0.96 -2.42
N ARG A 56 4.22 -2.18 -2.47
CA ARG A 56 4.42 -2.95 -3.71
C ARG A 56 3.63 -4.25 -3.66
N VAL A 57 3.31 -4.77 -4.84
CA VAL A 57 2.77 -6.11 -5.05
C VAL A 57 3.79 -6.88 -5.88
N GLY A 58 4.46 -7.85 -5.27
CA GLY A 58 5.62 -8.50 -5.87
C GLY A 58 6.77 -7.51 -6.07
N ARG A 59 7.18 -7.33 -7.33
CA ARG A 59 8.24 -6.37 -7.69
C ARG A 59 7.69 -5.00 -8.10
N GLN A 60 6.40 -4.90 -8.36
CA GLN A 60 5.79 -3.70 -8.92
C GLN A 60 5.23 -2.79 -7.84
N LEU A 61 5.53 -1.50 -7.92
CA LEU A 61 4.92 -0.49 -7.09
C LEU A 61 3.48 -0.22 -7.55
N VAL A 62 2.54 -0.25 -6.61
CA VAL A 62 1.11 -0.03 -6.90
C VAL A 62 0.61 1.17 -6.12
N ASN A 63 0.07 2.17 -6.82
CA ASN A 63 -0.43 3.42 -6.24
C ASN A 63 -1.96 3.56 -6.27
N ILE A 64 -2.69 2.52 -6.69
CA ILE A 64 -4.15 2.52 -6.83
C ILE A 64 -4.78 1.68 -5.70
N PRO A 65 -5.53 2.29 -4.75
CA PRO A 65 -6.17 1.56 -3.65
C PRO A 65 -7.27 0.59 -4.10
N SER A 66 -7.89 0.84 -5.26
CA SER A 66 -8.92 0.00 -5.89
C SER A 66 -8.35 -1.19 -6.67
N PHE A 67 -7.04 -1.43 -6.61
CA PHE A 67 -6.43 -2.58 -7.26
C PHE A 67 -7.01 -3.88 -6.68
N MET A 68 -7.56 -4.75 -7.53
CA MET A 68 -8.03 -6.08 -7.12
C MET A 68 -6.86 -7.05 -7.05
N VAL A 69 -6.57 -7.53 -5.85
CA VAL A 69 -5.43 -8.40 -5.58
C VAL A 69 -5.79 -9.85 -5.91
N ARG A 70 -4.92 -10.51 -6.68
CA ARG A 70 -5.01 -11.96 -6.93
C ARG A 70 -4.55 -12.75 -5.71
N VAL A 71 -5.12 -13.93 -5.50
CA VAL A 71 -4.78 -14.80 -4.35
C VAL A 71 -3.28 -15.09 -4.30
N ASP A 72 -2.67 -15.39 -5.45
CA ASP A 72 -1.23 -15.68 -5.53
C ASP A 72 -0.34 -14.47 -5.19
N SER A 73 -0.82 -13.27 -5.52
CA SER A 73 -0.07 -12.03 -5.31
C SER A 73 -0.18 -11.50 -3.88
N GLU A 74 -1.13 -12.00 -3.09
CA GLU A 74 -1.41 -11.53 -1.74
C GLU A 74 -0.24 -11.74 -0.78
N LYS A 75 0.47 -12.87 -0.91
CA LYS A 75 1.69 -13.17 -0.14
C LYS A 75 2.86 -12.24 -0.46
N HIS A 76 2.80 -11.58 -1.62
CA HIS A 76 3.87 -10.74 -2.13
C HIS A 76 3.60 -9.25 -1.89
N ILE A 77 2.64 -8.90 -1.03
CA ILE A 77 2.37 -7.52 -0.65
C ILE A 77 3.32 -7.15 0.48
N ASP A 78 4.12 -6.13 0.24
CA ASP A 78 5.11 -5.65 1.21
C ASP A 78 5.39 -4.16 0.97
N PHE A 79 6.15 -3.54 1.87
CA PHE A 79 6.70 -2.21 1.62
C PHE A 79 7.66 -2.23 0.44
N SER A 80 7.68 -1.12 -0.30
CA SER A 80 8.65 -0.92 -1.38
C SER A 80 10.05 -0.79 -0.80
N LEU A 81 11.04 -1.42 -1.43
CA LEU A 81 12.46 -1.27 -1.06
C LEU A 81 12.93 0.19 -1.19
N THR A 82 12.32 0.96 -2.08
CA THR A 82 12.60 2.38 -2.27
C THR A 82 11.91 3.28 -1.25
N SER A 83 10.95 2.74 -0.50
CA SER A 83 10.21 3.50 0.50
C SER A 83 11.04 3.66 1.77
N PRO A 84 11.01 4.82 2.44
CA PRO A 84 11.63 5.00 3.75
C PRO A 84 11.18 3.95 4.79
N LEU A 85 9.97 3.42 4.65
CA LEU A 85 9.40 2.41 5.54
C LEU A 85 9.85 0.98 5.19
N GLY A 86 10.44 0.78 4.01
CA GLY A 86 10.91 -0.53 3.51
C GLY A 86 12.43 -0.62 3.37
N GLY A 87 13.18 0.26 4.06
CA GLY A 87 14.65 0.29 4.04
C GLY A 87 15.27 1.28 3.05
N GLY A 88 14.46 2.08 2.35
CA GLY A 88 14.93 3.16 1.47
C GLY A 88 15.40 4.39 2.23
N GLU A 89 16.00 5.34 1.51
CA GLU A 89 16.51 6.58 2.10
C GLU A 89 15.39 7.39 2.80
N PRO A 90 15.71 8.09 3.90
CA PRO A 90 14.80 9.04 4.52
C PRO A 90 14.25 10.07 3.52
N GLY A 91 12.94 10.31 3.57
CA GLY A 91 12.29 11.30 2.71
C GLY A 91 12.79 12.73 2.94
N ARG A 92 12.52 13.62 1.97
CA ARG A 92 12.98 15.02 1.94
C ARG A 92 12.76 15.77 3.26
N VAL A 93 11.59 15.63 3.89
CA VAL A 93 11.27 16.32 5.14
C VAL A 93 12.16 15.84 6.29
N LYS A 94 12.38 14.53 6.42
CA LYS A 94 13.26 13.96 7.44
C LYS A 94 14.71 14.40 7.21
N ARG A 95 15.19 14.39 5.97
CA ARG A 95 16.51 14.91 5.61
C ARG A 95 16.68 16.40 5.91
N LYS A 96 15.68 17.24 5.58
CA LYS A 96 15.69 18.68 5.89
C LYS A 96 15.76 18.92 7.39
N ASN A 97 14.98 18.18 8.18
CA ASN A 97 14.98 18.31 9.63
C ASN A 97 16.29 17.82 10.26
N GLN A 98 16.89 16.75 9.74
CA GLN A 98 18.22 16.30 10.16
C GLN A 98 19.30 17.36 9.88
N LYS A 99 19.28 17.99 8.69
CA LYS A 99 20.21 19.08 8.33
C LYS A 99 20.06 20.30 9.26
N LYS A 100 18.83 20.66 9.61
CA LYS A 100 18.56 21.73 10.59
C LYS A 100 19.07 21.37 11.98
N ALA A 101 18.85 20.12 12.41
CA ALA A 101 19.29 19.63 13.72
C ALA A 101 20.82 19.51 13.82
N SER A 102 21.52 19.25 12.71
CA SER A 102 22.99 19.18 12.65
C SER A 102 23.68 20.54 12.51
N GLY A 103 22.99 21.65 12.79
CA GLY A 103 23.58 22.99 12.85
C GLY A 103 23.95 23.64 11.51
N GLY A 104 23.59 23.04 10.36
CA GLY A 104 23.91 23.57 9.02
C GLY A 104 23.00 24.72 8.57
N GLY A 105 22.58 25.58 9.50
CA GLY A 105 21.72 26.74 9.30
C GLY A 105 22.37 28.03 9.82
N GLY A 106 23.66 28.22 9.51
CA GLY A 106 24.33 29.51 9.54
C GLY A 106 24.54 30.00 8.11
N ASP A 107 24.24 31.27 7.90
CA ASP A 107 24.41 32.12 6.70
C ASP A 107 23.53 31.86 5.47
N ASP A 108 22.39 32.54 5.48
CA ASP A 108 21.85 33.29 4.32
C ASP A 108 21.18 34.58 4.88
N GLU A 109 21.91 35.28 5.75
CA GLU A 109 21.78 36.73 5.92
C GLU A 109 22.98 37.35 5.18
N GLU A 110 22.73 38.39 4.38
CA GLU A 110 23.64 39.13 3.48
C GLU A 110 23.68 38.68 2.00
N GLU A 111 22.79 39.27 1.18
CA GLU A 111 23.21 40.24 0.16
C GLU A 111 21.97 41.04 -0.33
N GLU A 112 22.19 42.33 -0.60
CA GLU A 112 21.26 43.42 -0.99
C GLU A 112 20.07 43.08 -1.90
#